data_AF-A0A932R056-F1
#
_entry.id   AF-A0A932R056-F1
#
_cell.length_a   1.000
_cell.length_b   1.000
_cell.length_c   1.000
_cell.angle_alpha   90.00
_cell.angle_beta   90.00
_cell.angle_gamma   90.00
#
_symmetry.space_group_name_H-M   'P 1'
#
loop_
_entity.id
_entity.type
_entity.pdbx_description
1 polymer ?
#
loop_
_entity_poly.entity_id
_entity_poly.type
_entity_poly.pdbx_seq_one_letter_code
_entity_poly.pdbx_strand_id
1 'polypeptide(L)'
;METIKKGRPQKGWTKEYECTGAGNKGGGCGAILRISQRDLYKTVSEHWDGNTYYTSFTCHDCGVETDIPDPGVKLLGKRPKQKE
;
A
#
# COMPACT_ATOMS: atom_id res chain seq x y z
N MET A 1 10.84 -15.29 23.92
CA MET A 1 10.67 -13.89 24.36
C MET A 1 9.47 -13.84 25.27
N GLU A 2 9.60 -13.30 26.49
CA GLU A 2 8.51 -13.20 27.47
C GLU A 2 8.19 -11.73 27.77
N THR A 3 6.90 -11.41 27.94
CA THR A 3 6.44 -10.04 28.22
C THR A 3 6.29 -9.83 29.73
N ILE A 4 7.19 -9.03 30.34
CA ILE A 4 7.17 -8.74 31.79
C ILE A 4 6.08 -7.70 32.15
N LYS A 5 5.81 -6.76 31.24
CA LYS A 5 4.74 -5.76 31.39
C LYS A 5 4.14 -5.44 30.03
N LYS A 6 2.81 -5.45 29.94
CA LYS A 6 2.12 -5.07 28.70
C LYS A 6 2.43 -3.61 28.37
N GLY A 7 2.89 -3.36 27.15
CA GLY A 7 3.03 -2.01 26.59
C GLY A 7 1.68 -1.38 26.21
N ARG A 8 1.71 -0.14 25.73
CA ARG A 8 0.52 0.56 25.20
C ARG A 8 -0.06 -0.22 24.01
N PRO A 9 -1.38 -0.49 23.96
CA PRO A 9 -2.01 -1.10 22.80
C PRO A 9 -1.76 -0.25 21.55
N GLN A 10 -1.12 -0.86 20.55
CA GLN A 10 -0.95 -0.22 19.24
C GLN A 10 -2.25 -0.44 18.44
N LYS A 11 -3.15 0.54 18.49
CA LYS A 11 -4.33 0.55 17.61
C LYS A 11 -3.92 1.11 16.25
N GLY A 12 -3.35 0.26 15.42
CA GLY A 12 -3.09 0.54 14.01
C GLY A 12 -4.21 -0.02 13.14
N TRP A 13 -4.57 0.69 12.07
CA TRP A 13 -5.34 0.09 11.00
C TRP A 13 -4.43 -0.80 10.17
N THR A 14 -4.88 -2.03 9.93
CA THR A 14 -4.27 -2.93 8.95
C THR A 14 -5.36 -3.69 8.22
N LYS A 15 -5.12 -4.04 6.96
CA LYS A 15 -6.02 -4.89 6.16
C LYS A 15 -5.19 -5.76 5.23
N GLU A 16 -5.72 -6.94 4.92
CA GLU A 16 -5.09 -7.87 4.00
C GLU A 16 -5.45 -7.51 2.55
N TYR A 17 -4.44 -7.49 1.68
CA TYR A 17 -4.59 -7.28 0.25
C TYR A 17 -3.70 -8.25 -0.52
N GLU A 18 -4.18 -8.69 -1.67
CA GLU A 18 -3.40 -9.50 -2.61
C GLU A 18 -2.53 -8.60 -3.49
N CYS A 19 -1.28 -8.98 -3.69
CA CYS A 19 -0.40 -8.35 -4.67
C CYS A 19 -0.79 -8.80 -6.09
N THR A 20 -1.62 -8.02 -6.76
CA THR A 20 -2.08 -8.27 -8.13
C THR A 20 -1.25 -7.54 -9.19
N GLY A 21 -0.55 -6.45 -8.81
CA GLY A 21 0.10 -5.54 -9.75
C GLY A 21 -0.89 -4.72 -10.59
N ALA A 22 -2.17 -4.71 -10.22
CA ALA A 22 -3.20 -3.93 -10.89
C ALA A 22 -2.84 -2.43 -10.86
N GLY A 23 -3.10 -1.74 -11.97
CA GLY A 23 -2.80 -0.30 -12.14
C GLY A 23 -1.36 0.01 -12.58
N ASN A 24 -0.42 -0.92 -12.43
CA ASN A 24 1.01 -0.65 -12.67
C ASN A 24 1.69 -1.75 -13.50
N LYS A 25 1.28 -1.86 -14.78
CA LYS A 25 1.80 -2.84 -15.76
C LYS A 25 1.46 -4.32 -15.48
N GLY A 26 0.74 -4.63 -14.40
CA GLY A 26 0.35 -5.99 -14.05
C GLY A 26 1.49 -6.82 -13.44
N GLY A 27 1.26 -8.11 -13.22
CA GLY A 27 2.32 -9.06 -12.84
C GLY A 27 2.65 -9.12 -11.35
N GLY A 28 1.69 -8.86 -10.46
CA GLY A 28 1.87 -9.10 -9.03
C GLY A 28 2.16 -10.58 -8.72
N CYS A 29 2.83 -10.84 -7.60
CA CYS A 29 3.25 -12.19 -7.21
C CYS A 29 2.14 -13.04 -6.58
N GLY A 30 0.94 -12.49 -6.34
CA GLY A 30 -0.18 -13.19 -5.69
C GLY A 30 -0.04 -13.33 -4.17
N ALA A 31 0.98 -12.73 -3.54
CA ALA A 31 1.14 -12.75 -2.09
C ALA A 31 0.00 -12.00 -1.39
N ILE A 32 -0.54 -12.58 -0.30
CA ILE A 32 -1.47 -11.90 0.59
C ILE A 32 -0.65 -11.16 1.66
N LEU A 33 -0.76 -9.83 1.67
CA LEU A 33 0.03 -8.95 2.51
C LEU A 33 -0.85 -8.21 3.50
N ARG A 34 -0.37 -8.08 4.74
CA ARG A 34 -1.01 -7.23 5.75
C ARG A 34 -0.48 -5.80 5.61
N ILE A 35 -1.31 -4.93 5.04
CA ILE A 35 -0.98 -3.55 4.72
C ILE A 35 -1.44 -2.62 5.84
N SER A 36 -0.60 -1.68 6.26
CA SER A 36 -0.92 -0.60 7.20
C SER A 36 -1.16 0.74 6.49
N GLN A 37 -1.71 1.73 7.20
CA GLN A 37 -1.86 3.09 6.67
C GLN A 37 -0.55 3.73 6.19
N ARG A 38 0.60 3.29 6.70
CA ARG A 38 1.92 3.81 6.35
C ARG A 38 2.50 3.19 5.08
N ASP A 39 1.94 2.07 4.64
CA ASP A 39 2.33 1.39 3.42
C ASP A 39 1.54 1.91 2.21
N LEU A 40 0.40 2.56 2.48
CA LEU A 40 -0.47 3.15 1.47
C LEU A 40 -0.07 4.59 1.14
N TYR A 41 -0.08 4.91 -0.14
CA TYR A 41 0.18 6.25 -0.67
C TYR A 41 -0.72 6.56 -1.86
N LYS A 42 -0.81 7.85 -2.22
CA LYS A 42 -1.52 8.28 -3.42
C LYS A 42 -0.62 8.20 -4.63
N THR A 43 -1.17 7.72 -5.73
CA THR A 43 -0.63 7.81 -7.08
C THR A 43 -1.55 8.67 -7.94
N VAL A 44 -1.03 9.20 -9.03
CA VAL A 44 -1.77 10.05 -9.97
C VAL A 44 -1.48 9.59 -11.39
N SER A 45 -2.54 9.51 -12.19
CA SER A 45 -2.46 9.39 -13.65
C SER A 45 -2.97 10.69 -14.25
N GLU A 46 -2.10 11.36 -14.99
CA GLU A 46 -2.39 12.64 -15.63
C GLU A 46 -2.88 12.38 -17.06
N HIS A 47 -4.00 13.02 -17.41
CA HIS A 47 -4.63 12.96 -18.72
C HIS A 47 -4.86 14.38 -19.23
N TRP A 48 -5.14 14.53 -20.52
CA TRP A 48 -5.33 15.84 -21.15
C TRP A 48 -6.55 16.60 -20.61
N ASP A 49 -7.53 15.88 -20.05
CA ASP A 49 -8.79 16.39 -19.50
C ASP A 49 -8.83 16.38 -17.96
N GLY A 50 -7.79 15.90 -17.28
CA GLY A 50 -7.70 15.93 -15.83
C GLY A 50 -6.81 14.85 -15.21
N ASN A 51 -6.80 14.82 -13.88
CA ASN A 51 -5.96 13.91 -13.10
C ASN A 51 -6.85 12.89 -12.36
N THR A 52 -6.50 11.62 -12.48
CA THR A 52 -7.12 10.54 -11.72
C THR A 52 -6.20 10.09 -10.59
N TYR A 53 -6.73 10.00 -9.37
CA TYR A 53 -5.97 9.63 -8.19
C TYR A 53 -6.31 8.21 -7.76
N TYR A 54 -5.29 7.43 -7.39
CA TYR A 54 -5.45 6.07 -6.89
C TYR A 54 -4.78 5.91 -5.54
N THR A 55 -5.17 4.86 -4.82
CA THR A 55 -4.50 4.42 -3.59
C THR A 55 -3.70 3.18 -3.91
N SER A 56 -2.41 3.21 -3.64
CA SER A 56 -1.49 2.13 -4.03
C SER A 56 -0.57 1.74 -2.87
N PHE A 57 0.00 0.54 -2.96
CA PHE A 57 1.10 0.08 -2.12
C PHE A 57 2.18 -0.61 -2.97
N THR A 58 3.40 -0.71 -2.45
CA THR A 58 4.46 -1.51 -3.07
C THR A 58 4.58 -2.85 -2.35
N CYS A 59 4.47 -3.96 -3.09
CA CYS A 59 4.69 -5.29 -2.55
C CYS A 59 6.13 -5.43 -2.06
N HIS A 60 6.31 -5.83 -0.79
CA HIS A 60 7.65 -6.05 -0.23
C HIS A 60 8.38 -7.23 -0.87
N ASP A 61 7.63 -8.24 -1.34
CA ASP A 61 8.20 -9.48 -1.86
C ASP A 61 8.71 -9.35 -3.30
N CYS A 62 7.94 -8.70 -4.19
CA CYS A 62 8.29 -8.57 -5.61
C CYS A 62 8.58 -7.14 -6.06
N GLY A 63 8.37 -6.13 -5.21
CA GLY A 63 8.58 -4.72 -5.53
C GLY A 63 7.53 -4.11 -6.47
N VAL A 64 6.51 -4.87 -6.89
CA VAL A 64 5.45 -4.39 -7.79
C VAL A 64 4.48 -3.48 -7.04
N GLU A 65 4.09 -2.39 -7.68
CA GLU A 65 3.07 -1.46 -7.18
C GLU A 65 1.66 -2.00 -7.50
N THR A 66 0.75 -1.94 -6.53
CA THR A 66 -0.61 -2.47 -6.67
C THR A 66 -1.61 -1.44 -6.19
N ASP A 67 -2.59 -1.14 -7.04
CA ASP A 67 -3.71 -0.27 -6.71
C ASP A 67 -4.80 -1.04 -5.95
N ILE A 68 -5.45 -0.35 -5.01
CA ILE A 68 -6.53 -0.89 -4.20
C ILE A 68 -7.75 0.06 -4.20
N PRO A 69 -8.96 -0.47 -3.93
CA PRO A 69 -10.11 0.37 -3.64
C PRO A 69 -9.86 1.29 -2.45
N ASP A 70 -10.63 2.38 -2.34
CA ASP A 70 -10.52 3.32 -1.22
C ASP A 70 -10.64 2.56 0.12
N PRO A 71 -9.59 2.55 0.96
CA PRO A 71 -9.59 1.84 2.22
C PRO A 71 -10.38 2.56 3.31
N GLY A 72 -10.90 3.78 3.07
CA GLY A 72 -11.65 4.57 4.05
C GLY A 72 -10.79 5.10 5.20
N VAL A 73 -9.48 5.24 4.98
CA VAL A 73 -8.51 5.68 5.99
C VAL A 73 -7.56 6.74 5.45
N LYS A 74 -7.01 7.54 6.36
CA LYS A 74 -5.95 8.48 6.01
C LYS A 74 -4.70 7.72 5.59
N LEU A 75 -4.22 8.03 4.39
CA LEU A 75 -2.97 7.50 3.86
C LEU A 75 -1.80 8.26 4.50
N LEU A 76 -0.85 7.54 5.08
CA LEU A 76 0.31 8.09 5.79
C LEU A 76 1.63 7.75 5.10
N GLY A 77 1.60 6.87 4.11
CA GLY A 77 2.78 6.47 3.34
C GLY A 77 3.18 7.50 2.29
N LYS A 78 4.36 7.29 1.73
CA LYS A 78 4.89 8.01 0.56
C LYS A 78 5.29 6.99 -0.49
N ARG A 79 5.01 7.29 -1.76
CA ARG A 79 5.45 6.45 -2.87
C ARG A 79 6.99 6.33 -2.82
N PRO A 80 7.55 5.11 -2.89
CA PRO A 80 8.99 4.93 -2.97
C PRO A 80 9.57 5.66 -4.19
N LYS A 81 10.74 6.28 -4.04
CA LYS A 81 11.47 6.82 -5.20
C LYS A 81 11.92 5.64 -6.06
N GLN A 82 11.61 5.68 -7.35
CA GLN A 82 12.19 4.72 -8.30
C GLN A 82 13.71 4.90 -8.28
N LYS A 83 14.45 3.79 -8.16
CA LYS A 83 15.90 3.83 -8.34
C LYS A 83 16.14 4.05 -9.85
N GLU A 84 16.87 5.12 -10.17
CA GLU A 84 17.36 5.41 -11.51
C GLU A 84 18.25 4.29 -12.06
#